data_AF-A0A855H1B5-F1
#
_entry.id   AF-A0A855H1B5-F1
#
_cell.length_a   1.000
_cell.length_b   1.000
_cell.length_c   1.000
_cell.angle_alpha   90.00
_cell.angle_beta   90.00
_cell.angle_gamma   90.00
#
_symmetry.space_group_name_H-M   'P 1'
#
loop_
_entity.id
_entity.type
_entity.pdbx_description
1 polymer ?
#
loop_
_entity_poly.entity_id
_entity_poly.type
_entity_poly.pdbx_seq_one_letter_code
_entity_poly.pdbx_strand_id
1 'polypeptide(L)' 'MKTEFDLPFFISLILNVILLTFIILGLFDFNIYISVIVAIVAVINAGFMCARSMKLNKKNRSL' A
#
# COMPACT_ATOMS: atom_id res chain seq x y z
N MET A 1 11.55 14.45 18.69
CA MET A 1 10.62 13.40 18.25
C MET A 1 11.43 12.22 17.72
N LYS A 2 11.41 11.06 18.38
CA LYS A 2 11.91 9.82 17.76
C LYS A 2 10.87 9.41 16.72
N THR A 3 11.18 9.55 15.44
CA THR A 3 10.41 8.94 14.37
C THR A 3 10.53 7.43 14.55
N GLU A 4 9.55 6.83 15.22
CA GLU A 4 9.36 5.38 15.21
C GLU A 4 9.05 5.01 13.76
N PHE A 5 10.07 4.52 13.05
CA PHE A 5 9.93 4.07 11.68
C PHE A 5 8.93 2.91 11.64
N ASP A 6 7.73 3.16 11.11
CA ASP A 6 6.69 2.16 11.01
C ASP A 6 6.99 1.24 9.83
N LEU A 7 7.89 0.28 10.06
CA LEU A 7 8.39 -0.69 9.07
C LEU A 7 7.24 -1.35 8.27
N PRO A 8 6.12 -1.80 8.87
CA PRO A 8 4.97 -2.31 8.12
C PRO A 8 4.34 -1.29 7.16
N PHE A 9 4.22 -0.02 7.56
CA PHE A 9 3.69 1.03 6.68
C PHE A 9 4.63 1.30 5.50
N PHE A 10 5.93 1.30 5.76
CA PHE A 10 6.96 1.47 4.72
C PHE A 10 6.98 0.32 3.71
N ILE A 11 6.85 -0.93 4.17
CA ILE A 11 6.77 -2.10 3.30
C ILE A 11 5.53 -2.03 2.40
N SER A 12 4.36 -1.67 2.97
CA SER A 12 3.14 -1.49 2.19
C SER A 12 3.24 -0.39 1.15
N LEU A 13 3.90 0.72 1.47
CA LEU A 13 4.18 1.81 0.52
C LEU A 13 5.01 1.30 -0.67
N ILE A 14 6.12 0.61 -0.40
CA ILE A 14 6.99 0.04 -1.45
C ILE A 14 6.19 -0.93 -2.33
N LEU A 15 5.42 -1.84 -1.72
CA LEU A 15 4.61 -2.80 -2.44
C LEU A 15 3.60 -2.11 -3.37
N ASN A 16 3.04 -0.98 -2.94
CA ASN A 16 2.11 -0.19 -3.74
C ASN A 16 2.80 0.51 -4.92
N VAL A 17 4.00 1.07 -4.72
CA VAL A 17 4.79 1.67 -5.82
C VAL A 17 5.18 0.63 -6.87
N ILE A 18 5.60 -0.57 -6.43
CA ILE A 18 5.91 -1.68 -7.32
C ILE A 18 4.67 -2.06 -8.14
N LEU A 19 3.51 -2.22 -7.49
CA LEU A 19 2.26 -2.55 -8.15
C LEU A 19 1.86 -1.50 -9.20
N LEU A 20 1.93 -0.22 -8.85
CA LEU A 20 1.64 0.89 -9.75
C LEU A 20 2.60 0.90 -10.96
N THR A 21 3.88 0.58 -10.75
CA THR A 21 4.88 0.49 -11.81
C THR A 21 4.50 -0.59 -12.83
N PHE A 22 4.07 -1.77 -12.36
CA PHE A 22 3.56 -2.82 -13.25
C PHE A 22 2.33 -2.35 -14.06
N ILE A 23 1.46 -1.53 -13.46
CA ILE A 23 0.23 -1.04 -14.12
C ILE A 23 0.60 -0.05 -15.23
N ILE A 24 1.47 0.91 -14.92
CA ILE A 24 1.89 1.96 -15.85
C ILE A 24 2.71 1.39 -17.02
N LEU A 25 3.56 0.40 -16.76
CA LEU A 25 4.36 -0.25 -17.80
C LEU A 25 3.54 -1.19 -18.70
N GLY A 26 2.22 -1.31 -18.48
CA GLY A 26 1.36 -2.17 -19.28
C GLY A 26 1.73 -3.65 -19.19
N LEU A 27 2.47 -4.06 -18.14
CA LEU A 27 2.89 -5.45 -17.92
C LEU A 27 1.72 -6.38 -17.59
N PHE A 28 0.48 -5.90 -17.67
CA PHE A 28 -0.77 -6.62 -17.43
C PHE A 28 -1.37 -7.25 -18.69
N ASP A 29 -0.54 -7.75 -19.61
CA ASP A 29 -0.98 -8.73 -20.62
C ASP A 29 -1.24 -10.13 -20.00
N PHE A 30 -1.51 -10.16 -18.70
CA PHE A 30 -1.83 -11.36 -17.95
C PHE A 30 -3.30 -11.75 -18.15
N ASN A 31 -3.55 -13.06 -18.07
CA ASN A 31 -4.89 -13.64 -18.03
C ASN A 31 -5.79 -12.87 -17.05
N ILE A 32 -7.02 -12.54 -17.45
CA ILE A 32 -7.98 -11.71 -16.69
C ILE A 32 -8.12 -12.15 -15.23
N TYR A 33 -8.02 -13.45 -14.95
CA TYR A 33 -8.07 -14.00 -13.59
C TYR A 33 -6.91 -13.52 -12.71
N ILE A 34 -5.70 -13.42 -13.25
CA ILE A 34 -4.52 -12.93 -12.52
C ILE A 34 -4.64 -11.43 -12.26
N SER A 35 -5.09 -10.67 -13.25
CA SER A 35 -5.29 -9.21 -13.12
C SER A 35 -6.29 -8.87 -12.00
N VAL A 36 -7.37 -9.66 -11.86
CA VAL A 36 -8.34 -9.49 -10.76
C VAL A 36 -7.69 -9.75 -9.39
N ILE A 37 -6.89 -10.80 -9.25
CA ILE A 37 -6.19 -11.10 -7.99
C ILE A 37 -5.24 -9.95 -7.62
N VAL A 38 -4.47 -9.44 -8.58
CA VAL A 38 -3.54 -8.34 -8.35
C VAL A 38 -4.28 -7.06 -7.96
N ALA A 39 -5.42 -6.76 -8.59
CA ALA A 39 -6.26 -5.63 -8.22
C ALA A 39 -6.80 -5.73 -6.79
N ILE A 40 -7.23 -6.92 -6.35
CA ILE A 40 -7.69 -7.16 -4.98
C ILE A 40 -6.54 -6.89 -3.98
N VAL A 41 -5.35 -7.40 -4.25
CA VAL A 41 -4.16 -7.18 -3.41
C VAL A 41 -3.80 -5.70 -3.34
N ALA A 42 -3.88 -4.97 -4.47
CA ALA A 42 -3.65 -3.53 -4.53
C ALA A 42 -4.58 -2.76 -3.57
N VAL A 43 -5.88 -3.06 -3.64
CA VAL A 43 -6.90 -2.40 -2.82
C VAL A 43 -6.72 -2.71 -1.33
N ILE A 44 -6.42 -3.96 -0.98
CA ILE A 44 -6.15 -4.36 0.42
C ILE A 44 -4.93 -3.60 0.95
N ASN A 45 -3.85 -3.53 0.17
CA ASN A 45 -2.62 -2.84 0.56
C ASN A 45 -2.85 -1.33 0.75
N ALA A 46 -3.59 -0.69 -0.17
CA ALA A 46 -3.99 0.71 -0.04
C ALA A 46 -4.88 0.95 1.20
N GLY A 47 -5.84 0.05 1.46
CA GLY A 47 -6.68 0.10 2.66
C GLY A 47 -5.88 0.01 3.96
N PHE A 48 -4.89 -0.89 4.02
CA PHE A 48 -3.97 -1.00 5.16
C PHE A 48 -3.18 0.30 5.38
N MET A 49 -2.62 0.88 4.31
CA MET A 49 -1.89 2.15 4.39
C MET A 49 -2.78 3.28 4.91
N CYS A 50 -4.00 3.42 4.40
CA CYS A 50 -4.96 4.40 4.87
C CYS A 50 -5.29 4.22 6.36
N ALA A 51 -5.62 2.99 6.78
CA ALA A 51 -5.95 2.68 8.17
C ALA A 51 -4.78 2.97 9.12
N ARG A 52 -3.55 2.65 8.71
CA ARG A 52 -2.35 2.87 9.52
C ARG A 52 -1.96 4.35 9.58
N SER A 53 -2.09 5.08 8.48
CA SER A 53 -1.95 6.54 8.43
C SER A 53 -2.92 7.24 9.38
N MET A 54 -4.19 6.81 9.41
CA MET A 54 -5.18 7.33 10.36
C MET A 54 -4.82 7.05 11.82
N LYS A 55 -4.29 5.86 12.14
CA LYS A 55 -3.82 5.52 13.49
C LYS A 55 -2.65 6.39 13.93
N LEU A 56 -1.67 6.61 13.05
CA LEU A 56 -0.52 7.48 13.32
C LEU A 56 -0.94 8.95 13.52
N ASN A 57 -1.88 9.44 12.70
CA ASN A 57 -2.43 10.80 12.85
C ASN A 57 -3.14 10.98 14.20
N LYS A 58 -3.95 9.98 14.63
CA LYS A 58 -4.57 10.00 15.96
C LYS A 58 -3.53 10.00 17.09
N LYS A 59 -2.47 9.17 17.01
CA LYS A 59 -1.39 9.12 17.99
C LYS A 59 -0.64 10.46 18.12
N ASN A 60 -0.40 11.13 16.99
CA ASN A 60 0.26 12.44 16.99
C ASN A 60 -0.62 13.58 17.54
N ARG A 61 -1.96 13.50 17.41
CA ARG A 61 -2.89 14.50 17.97
C ARG A 61 -3.14 14.35 19.48
N SER A 62 -2.84 13.18 20.06
CA SER A 62 -3.00 12.90 21.49
C SER A 62 -1.74 13.18 22.32
N LEU A 63 -0.66 13.67 21.69
CA LEU A 63 0.59 14.13 22.29
C LEU A 63 0.65 15.65 22.25
#